data_AF-A0A920MHQ1-F1
#
_entry.id   AF-A0A920MHQ1-F1
#
_cell.length_a   1.000
_cell.length_b   1.000
_cell.length_c   1.000
_cell.angle_alpha   90.00
_cell.angle_beta   90.00
_cell.angle_gamma   90.00
#
_symmetry.space_group_name_H-M   'P 1'
#
loop_
_entity.id
_entity.type
_entity.pdbx_description
1 polymer ?
#
loop_
_entity_poly.entity_id
_entity_poly.type
_entity_poly.pdbx_seq_one_letter_code
_entity_poly.pdbx_strand_id
1 'polypeptide(L)'
;MLSRTAENLYWTARYVERADSIARLLEVAYRIHLIPNTNEGYLSEWDSILRASGIKEEYLRKHKEINKEKIEFFLLFDESNNSSIKSCIVKARNNLKMVRTAVTLEVWNTVNSWYHELENYEQGRYTSKNLPEILDWVKKQVNLIKGTIDHTQLVNDGFDFIRLGIYFERAVFYSKNN
;
A
#
# COMPACT_ATOMS: atom_id res chain seq x y z
N MET A 1 -28.25 4.43 -3.48
CA MET A 1 -27.07 4.49 -4.37
C MET A 1 -25.93 5.34 -3.81
N LEU A 2 -26.18 6.53 -3.21
CA LEU A 2 -25.11 7.39 -2.65
C LEU A 2 -24.18 6.69 -1.65
N SER A 3 -24.72 5.87 -0.73
CA SER A 3 -23.91 5.21 0.30
C SER A 3 -22.84 4.27 -0.28
N ARG A 4 -23.17 3.50 -1.33
CA ARG A 4 -22.21 2.56 -1.94
C ARG A 4 -21.15 3.32 -2.75
N THR A 5 -21.51 4.41 -3.42
CA THR A 5 -20.52 5.23 -4.15
C THR A 5 -19.52 5.84 -3.17
N ALA A 6 -20.01 6.49 -2.12
CA ALA A 6 -19.19 7.07 -1.06
C ALA A 6 -18.26 6.02 -0.42
N GLU A 7 -18.80 4.85 -0.08
CA GLU A 7 -18.03 3.75 0.50
C GLU A 7 -16.88 3.29 -0.42
N ASN A 8 -17.15 3.07 -1.71
CA ASN A 8 -16.11 2.63 -2.65
C ASN A 8 -15.02 3.68 -2.82
N LEU A 9 -15.38 4.96 -2.97
CA LEU A 9 -14.42 6.06 -3.10
C LEU A 9 -13.57 6.22 -1.84
N TYR A 10 -14.21 6.20 -0.67
CA TYR A 10 -13.54 6.24 0.63
C TYR A 10 -12.54 5.11 0.80
N TRP A 11 -12.96 3.86 0.52
CA TRP A 11 -12.06 2.71 0.65
C TRP A 11 -10.95 2.70 -0.39
N THR A 12 -11.22 3.09 -1.65
CA THR A 12 -10.17 3.26 -2.66
C THR A 12 -9.06 4.17 -2.14
N ALA A 13 -9.44 5.34 -1.62
CA ALA A 13 -8.51 6.31 -1.07
C ALA A 13 -7.68 5.74 0.09
N ARG A 14 -8.32 4.99 1.01
CA ARG A 14 -7.63 4.30 2.10
C ARG A 14 -6.64 3.25 1.61
N TYR A 15 -7.01 2.45 0.60
CA TYR A 15 -6.09 1.43 0.06
C TYR A 15 -4.87 2.05 -0.62
N VAL A 16 -5.07 3.15 -1.37
CA VAL A 16 -3.95 3.89 -1.98
C VAL A 16 -3.02 4.46 -0.90
N GLU A 17 -3.56 5.06 0.16
CA GLU A 17 -2.76 5.59 1.27
C GLU A 17 -2.05 4.49 2.08
N ARG A 18 -2.71 3.33 2.26
CA ARG A 18 -2.10 2.17 2.90
C ARG A 18 -0.92 1.64 2.12
N ALA A 19 -1.03 1.54 0.80
CA ALA A 19 0.07 1.10 -0.05
C ALA A 19 1.29 2.04 0.08
N ASP A 20 1.06 3.36 0.13
CA ASP A 20 2.14 4.36 0.39
C ASP A 20 2.79 4.15 1.77
N SER A 21 1.96 3.95 2.79
CA SER A 21 2.41 3.77 4.17
C SER A 21 3.26 2.50 4.33
N ILE A 22 2.83 1.39 3.73
CA ILE A 22 3.60 0.14 3.70
C ILE A 22 4.91 0.30 2.94
N ALA A 23 4.89 0.98 1.79
CA ALA A 23 6.10 1.20 1.00
C ALA A 23 7.14 2.01 1.79
N ARG A 24 6.71 3.07 2.48
CA ARG A 24 7.58 3.90 3.34
C ARG A 24 8.11 3.11 4.53
N LEU A 25 7.28 2.27 5.14
CA LEU A 25 7.69 1.44 6.27
C LEU A 25 8.75 0.40 5.86
N LEU A 26 8.54 -0.28 4.72
CA LEU A 26 9.52 -1.19 4.15
C LEU A 26 10.84 -0.49 3.80
N GLU A 27 10.78 0.74 3.29
CA GLU A 27 11.98 1.53 2.98
C GLU A 27 12.80 1.82 4.25
N VAL A 28 12.12 2.19 5.34
CA VAL A 28 12.76 2.42 6.65
C VAL A 28 13.40 1.12 7.15
N ALA A 29 12.67 0.00 7.10
CA ALA A 29 13.17 -1.32 7.50
C ALA A 29 14.43 -1.71 6.71
N TYR A 30 14.39 -1.53 5.39
CA TYR A 30 15.50 -1.81 4.50
C TYR A 30 16.72 -0.94 4.82
N ARG A 31 16.53 0.37 5.04
CA ARG A 31 17.63 1.29 5.39
C ARG A 31 18.28 0.94 6.72
N ILE A 32 17.49 0.63 7.75
CA ILE A 32 17.99 0.23 9.07
C ILE A 32 18.80 -1.07 8.95
N HIS A 33 18.32 -2.02 8.16
CA HIS A 33 19.02 -3.27 7.92
C HIS A 33 20.38 -3.11 7.20
N LEU A 34 20.64 -1.98 6.53
CA LEU A 34 21.95 -1.70 5.93
C LEU A 34 22.95 -1.06 6.91
N ILE A 35 22.49 -0.60 8.07
CA ILE A 35 23.38 -0.01 9.09
C ILE A 35 24.11 -1.16 9.78
N PRO A 36 25.46 -1.16 9.82
CA PRO A 36 26.21 -2.21 10.49
C PRO A 36 25.97 -2.15 12.00
N ASN A 37 25.10 -3.03 12.51
CA ASN A 37 24.90 -3.33 13.93
C ASN A 37 25.27 -4.79 14.20
N THR A 38 25.65 -5.10 15.44
CA THR A 38 25.98 -6.47 15.87
C THR A 38 24.83 -7.44 15.54
N ASN A 39 25.17 -8.66 15.11
CA ASN A 39 24.27 -9.69 14.56
C ASN A 39 22.97 -9.98 15.36
N GLU A 40 22.87 -9.56 16.63
CA GLU A 40 21.68 -9.70 17.47
C GLU A 40 20.62 -8.61 17.22
N GLY A 41 20.97 -7.50 16.58
CA GLY A 41 20.06 -6.40 16.22
C GLY A 41 19.04 -6.81 15.17
N TYR A 42 19.51 -7.30 14.01
CA TYR A 42 18.77 -7.42 12.74
C TYR A 42 17.38 -8.11 12.78
N LEU A 43 17.17 -9.08 13.68
CA LEU A 43 15.87 -9.75 13.82
C LEU A 43 14.86 -8.91 14.60
N SER A 44 15.35 -8.06 15.51
CA SER A 44 14.54 -7.16 16.33
C SER A 44 13.89 -6.05 15.49
N GLU A 45 14.54 -5.55 14.43
CA GLU A 45 13.99 -4.45 13.64
C GLU A 45 12.90 -4.92 12.67
N TRP A 46 13.06 -6.07 12.01
CA TRP A 46 11.99 -6.65 11.20
C TRP A 46 10.78 -7.03 12.06
N ASP A 47 11.00 -7.49 13.31
CA ASP A 47 9.92 -7.70 14.28
C ASP A 47 9.21 -6.38 14.64
N SER A 48 9.98 -5.33 14.91
CA SER A 48 9.46 -4.00 15.25
C SER A 48 8.64 -3.40 14.11
N ILE A 49 9.06 -3.61 12.86
CA ILE A 49 8.35 -3.17 11.65
C ILE A 49 7.03 -3.92 11.46
N LEU A 50 7.00 -5.23 11.69
CA LEU A 50 5.76 -6.01 11.67
C LEU A 50 4.77 -5.56 12.75
N ARG A 51 5.28 -5.14 13.93
CA ARG A 51 4.45 -4.56 15.00
C ARG A 51 3.90 -3.19 14.60
N ALA A 52 4.75 -2.29 14.10
CA ALA A 52 4.40 -0.95 13.66
C ALA A 52 3.32 -0.95 12.56
N SER A 53 3.42 -1.89 11.61
CA SER A 53 2.38 -2.10 10.58
C SER A 53 1.09 -2.73 11.11
N GLY A 54 1.11 -3.29 12.31
CA GLY A 54 -0.02 -4.01 12.91
C GLY A 54 -0.37 -5.32 12.20
N ILE A 55 0.58 -5.92 11.47
CA ILE A 55 0.38 -7.17 10.71
C ILE A 55 1.21 -8.35 11.24
N LYS A 56 1.94 -8.17 12.35
CA LYS A 56 2.81 -9.21 12.93
C LYS A 56 2.08 -10.53 13.19
N GLU A 57 0.90 -10.49 13.80
CA GLU A 57 0.15 -11.70 14.14
C GLU A 57 -0.28 -12.46 12.88
N GLU A 58 -0.72 -11.74 11.85
CA GLU A 58 -1.11 -12.31 10.57
C GLU A 58 0.08 -12.98 9.87
N TYR A 59 1.24 -12.32 9.88
CA TYR A 59 2.48 -12.85 9.34
C TYR A 59 2.93 -14.12 10.09
N LEU A 60 3.01 -14.06 11.42
CA LEU A 60 3.48 -15.19 12.24
C LEU A 60 2.55 -16.41 12.15
N ARG A 61 1.24 -16.20 12.00
CA ARG A 61 0.28 -17.29 11.76
C ARG A 61 0.61 -18.06 10.47
N LYS A 62 1.14 -17.38 9.46
CA LYS A 62 1.48 -17.99 8.16
C LYS A 62 2.91 -18.53 8.10
N HIS A 63 3.89 -17.73 8.52
CA HIS A 63 5.32 -18.01 8.29
C HIS A 63 6.06 -18.58 9.51
N LYS A 64 5.49 -18.51 10.71
CA LYS A 64 6.01 -19.02 12.01
C LYS A 64 7.32 -18.43 12.51
N GLU A 65 8.17 -17.91 11.63
CA GLU A 65 9.48 -17.33 11.93
C GLU A 65 9.63 -15.96 11.26
N ILE A 66 10.49 -15.10 11.82
CA ILE A 66 10.88 -13.83 11.23
C ILE A 66 11.96 -14.09 10.18
N ASN A 67 11.63 -13.86 8.90
CA ASN A 67 12.58 -13.92 7.80
C ASN A 67 12.35 -12.72 6.87
N LYS A 68 13.41 -11.99 6.57
CA LYS A 68 13.40 -10.76 5.78
C LYS A 68 12.71 -10.95 4.43
N GLU A 69 13.17 -11.90 3.62
CA GLU A 69 12.67 -12.12 2.26
C GLU A 69 11.17 -12.46 2.27
N LYS A 70 10.74 -13.28 3.25
CA LYS A 70 9.33 -13.60 3.47
C LYS A 70 8.52 -12.37 3.90
N ILE A 71 9.05 -11.50 4.76
CA ILE A 71 8.36 -10.26 5.19
C ILE A 71 8.21 -9.30 4.01
N GLU A 72 9.27 -9.09 3.25
CA GLU A 72 9.25 -8.23 2.07
C GLU A 72 8.18 -8.72 1.07
N PHE A 73 8.18 -10.01 0.74
CA PHE A 73 7.15 -10.59 -0.13
C PHE A 73 5.74 -10.48 0.48
N PHE A 74 5.58 -10.76 1.78
CA PHE A 74 4.30 -10.69 2.49
C PHE A 74 3.68 -9.30 2.45
N LEU A 75 4.50 -8.25 2.52
CA LEU A 75 4.06 -6.85 2.47
C LEU A 75 3.88 -6.32 1.04
N LEU A 76 4.64 -6.83 0.07
CA LEU A 76 4.54 -6.39 -1.32
C LEU A 76 3.42 -7.09 -2.10
N PHE A 77 3.44 -8.42 -2.12
CA PHE A 77 2.74 -9.21 -3.15
C PHE A 77 1.75 -10.23 -2.60
N ASP A 78 1.84 -10.61 -1.33
CA ASP A 78 1.01 -11.67 -0.79
C ASP A 78 -0.47 -11.27 -0.70
N GLU A 79 -1.31 -11.93 -1.51
CA GLU A 79 -2.76 -11.67 -1.55
C GLU A 79 -3.50 -12.13 -0.29
N SER A 80 -2.91 -13.04 0.49
CA SER A 80 -3.50 -13.41 1.79
C SER A 80 -3.37 -12.29 2.82
N ASN A 81 -2.39 -11.40 2.65
CA ASN A 81 -2.27 -10.17 3.43
C ASN A 81 -3.17 -9.10 2.82
N ASN A 82 -4.25 -8.77 3.53
CA ASN A 82 -5.20 -7.76 3.08
C ASN A 82 -4.63 -6.33 2.99
N SER A 83 -3.46 -6.11 3.60
CA SER A 83 -2.73 -4.85 3.65
C SER A 83 -1.50 -4.83 2.74
N SER A 84 -1.22 -5.91 2.00
CA SER A 84 -0.12 -5.89 1.02
C SER A 84 -0.38 -4.86 -0.07
N ILE A 85 0.70 -4.36 -0.69
CA ILE A 85 0.60 -3.36 -1.77
C ILE A 85 -0.26 -3.91 -2.92
N LYS A 86 -0.07 -5.19 -3.28
CA LYS A 86 -0.90 -5.90 -4.27
C LYS A 86 -2.38 -5.94 -3.87
N SER A 87 -2.68 -6.41 -2.65
CA SER A 87 -4.07 -6.44 -2.16
C SER A 87 -4.72 -5.06 -2.17
N CYS A 88 -3.97 -4.01 -1.81
CA CYS A 88 -4.46 -2.64 -1.80
C CYS A 88 -4.83 -2.16 -3.22
N ILE A 89 -3.95 -2.33 -4.21
CA ILE A 89 -4.24 -1.87 -5.57
C ILE A 89 -5.37 -2.67 -6.23
N VAL A 90 -5.43 -3.99 -5.99
CA VAL A 90 -6.53 -4.86 -6.47
C VAL A 90 -7.87 -4.36 -5.93
N LYS A 91 -7.96 -4.08 -4.63
CA LYS A 91 -9.18 -3.58 -3.99
C LYS A 91 -9.54 -2.17 -4.44
N ALA A 92 -8.56 -1.26 -4.53
CA ALA A 92 -8.76 0.10 -5.03
C ALA A 92 -9.34 0.09 -6.45
N ARG A 93 -8.74 -0.71 -7.34
CA ARG A 93 -9.22 -0.85 -8.72
C ARG A 93 -10.63 -1.44 -8.78
N ASN A 94 -10.89 -2.51 -8.02
CA ASN A 94 -12.21 -3.15 -8.01
C ASN A 94 -13.30 -2.20 -7.49
N ASN A 95 -13.01 -1.42 -6.46
CA ASN A 95 -13.90 -0.38 -5.96
C ASN A 95 -14.20 0.66 -7.04
N LEU A 96 -13.16 1.19 -7.70
CA LEU A 96 -13.34 2.16 -8.79
C LEU A 96 -14.12 1.58 -9.98
N LYS A 97 -13.96 0.30 -10.28
CA LYS A 97 -14.71 -0.38 -11.34
C LYS A 97 -16.22 -0.39 -11.03
N MET A 98 -16.59 -0.56 -9.76
CA MET A 98 -17.99 -0.52 -9.31
C MET A 98 -18.60 0.88 -9.38
N VAL A 99 -17.78 1.92 -9.29
CA VAL A 99 -18.22 3.33 -9.32
C VAL A 99 -17.59 4.10 -10.47
N ARG A 100 -17.47 3.46 -11.64
CA ARG A 100 -16.71 4.00 -12.77
C ARG A 100 -17.16 5.40 -13.21
N THR A 101 -18.45 5.71 -13.06
CA THR A 101 -19.03 7.03 -13.40
C THR A 101 -18.78 8.10 -12.35
N ALA A 102 -18.27 7.74 -11.17
CA ALA A 102 -17.97 8.66 -10.07
C ALA A 102 -16.51 9.17 -10.07
N VAL A 103 -15.68 8.69 -11.00
CA VAL A 103 -14.29 9.14 -11.17
C VAL A 103 -14.00 9.53 -12.61
N THR A 104 -13.05 10.46 -12.78
CA THR A 104 -12.55 10.83 -14.10
C THR A 104 -11.89 9.67 -14.82
N LEU A 105 -11.75 9.80 -16.14
CA LEU A 105 -11.06 8.81 -16.96
C LEU A 105 -9.59 8.69 -16.56
N GLU A 106 -8.97 9.82 -16.22
CA GLU A 106 -7.58 9.93 -15.79
C GLU A 106 -7.36 9.15 -14.48
N VAL A 107 -8.20 9.36 -13.46
CA VAL A 107 -8.09 8.60 -12.19
C VAL A 107 -8.24 7.11 -12.42
N TRP A 108 -9.24 6.70 -13.22
CA TRP A 108 -9.43 5.30 -13.57
C TRP A 108 -8.21 4.70 -14.28
N ASN A 109 -7.69 5.40 -15.30
CA ASN A 109 -6.56 4.92 -16.09
C ASN A 109 -5.30 4.79 -15.24
N THR A 110 -5.00 5.78 -14.39
CA THR A 110 -3.82 5.72 -13.51
C THR A 110 -3.86 4.50 -12.59
N VAL A 111 -5.00 4.25 -11.94
CA VAL A 111 -5.17 3.07 -11.06
C VAL A 111 -5.11 1.75 -11.85
N ASN A 112 -5.74 1.71 -13.02
CA ASN A 112 -5.76 0.51 -13.87
C ASN A 112 -4.37 0.19 -14.45
N SER A 113 -3.60 1.19 -14.85
CA SER A 113 -2.23 1.02 -15.33
C SER A 113 -1.33 0.48 -14.22
N TRP A 114 -1.39 1.05 -13.01
CA TRP A 114 -0.60 0.55 -11.88
C TRP A 114 -0.91 -0.92 -11.57
N TYR A 115 -2.18 -1.32 -11.60
CA TYR A 115 -2.57 -2.72 -11.42
C TYR A 115 -1.85 -3.66 -12.40
N HIS A 116 -1.85 -3.34 -13.70
CA HIS A 116 -1.21 -4.19 -14.71
C HIS A 116 0.33 -4.13 -14.64
N GLU A 117 0.90 -2.97 -14.34
CA GLU A 117 2.34 -2.86 -14.12
C GLU A 117 2.79 -3.72 -12.92
N LEU A 118 2.01 -3.76 -11.84
CA LEU A 118 2.33 -4.57 -10.66
C LEU A 118 2.27 -6.08 -10.95
N GLU A 119 1.31 -6.54 -11.76
CA GLU A 119 1.24 -7.94 -12.22
C GLU A 119 2.52 -8.34 -12.97
N ASN A 120 3.10 -7.44 -13.77
CA ASN A 120 4.35 -7.71 -14.49
C ASN A 120 5.56 -7.83 -13.54
N TYR A 121 5.62 -7.03 -12.47
CA TYR A 121 6.70 -7.11 -11.47
C TYR A 121 6.70 -8.44 -10.72
N GLU A 122 5.52 -8.99 -10.40
CA GLU A 122 5.40 -10.28 -9.72
C GLU A 122 5.93 -11.44 -10.60
N GLN A 123 5.64 -11.39 -11.91
CA GLN A 123 6.06 -12.41 -12.87
C GLN A 123 7.58 -12.39 -13.16
N GLY A 124 8.29 -11.32 -12.79
CA GLY A 124 9.72 -11.10 -13.06
C GLY A 124 10.72 -11.73 -12.07
N ARG A 125 10.27 -12.57 -11.12
CA ARG A 125 11.04 -13.09 -9.97
C ARG A 125 11.67 -11.99 -9.12
N TYR A 126 10.86 -11.43 -8.23
CA TYR A 126 11.31 -10.54 -7.15
C TYR A 126 12.57 -11.06 -6.42
N THR A 127 13.50 -10.14 -6.15
CA THR A 127 14.64 -10.37 -5.24
C THR A 127 14.79 -9.18 -4.28
N SER A 128 15.26 -9.41 -3.05
CA SER A 128 15.46 -8.35 -2.06
C SER A 128 16.39 -7.22 -2.51
N LYS A 129 17.29 -7.49 -3.47
CA LYS A 129 18.16 -6.47 -4.09
C LYS A 129 17.39 -5.40 -4.86
N ASN A 130 16.24 -5.76 -5.43
CA ASN A 130 15.39 -4.85 -6.20
C ASN A 130 14.40 -4.08 -5.31
N LEU A 131 14.37 -4.35 -4.00
CA LEU A 131 13.37 -3.75 -3.11
C LEU A 131 13.38 -2.21 -3.17
N PRO A 132 14.52 -1.48 -3.09
CA PRO A 132 14.50 -0.02 -3.13
C PRO A 132 13.88 0.55 -4.40
N GLU A 133 14.19 -0.05 -5.55
CA GLU A 133 13.64 0.34 -6.85
C GLU A 133 12.13 0.14 -6.91
N ILE A 134 11.65 -1.00 -6.43
CA ILE A 134 10.21 -1.31 -6.35
C ILE A 134 9.50 -0.33 -5.42
N LEU A 135 10.06 -0.02 -4.25
CA LEU A 135 9.46 0.92 -3.30
C LEU A 135 9.41 2.34 -3.86
N ASP A 136 10.46 2.78 -4.55
CA ASP A 136 10.46 4.07 -5.25
C ASP A 136 9.42 4.14 -6.36
N TRP A 137 9.28 3.06 -7.13
CA TRP A 137 8.23 2.96 -8.15
C TRP A 137 6.83 2.98 -7.53
N VAL A 138 6.58 2.25 -6.44
CA VAL A 138 5.29 2.30 -5.73
C VAL A 138 4.97 3.71 -5.24
N LYS A 139 5.91 4.40 -4.58
CA LYS A 139 5.71 5.78 -4.13
C LYS A 139 5.39 6.73 -5.30
N LYS A 140 6.04 6.55 -6.45
CA LYS A 140 5.74 7.32 -7.68
C LYS A 140 4.31 7.06 -8.16
N GLN A 141 3.86 5.81 -8.19
CA GLN A 141 2.49 5.45 -8.61
C GLN A 141 1.44 6.02 -7.66
N VAL A 142 1.65 5.93 -6.35
CA VAL A 142 0.76 6.56 -5.35
C VAL A 142 0.70 8.06 -5.57
N ASN A 143 1.84 8.74 -5.71
CA ASN A 143 1.88 10.19 -5.93
C ASN A 143 1.19 10.57 -7.24
N LEU A 144 1.34 9.77 -8.29
CA LEU A 144 0.64 9.97 -9.55
C LEU A 144 -0.87 9.88 -9.35
N ILE A 145 -1.38 8.86 -8.64
CA ILE A 145 -2.81 8.71 -8.35
C ILE A 145 -3.34 9.90 -7.54
N LYS A 146 -2.67 10.26 -6.45
CA LYS A 146 -3.07 11.40 -5.60
C LYS A 146 -3.08 12.70 -6.40
N GLY A 147 -2.03 12.93 -7.20
CA GLY A 147 -1.96 14.06 -8.12
C GLY A 147 -3.10 14.06 -9.13
N THR A 148 -3.36 12.94 -9.81
CA THR A 148 -4.47 12.83 -10.77
C THR A 148 -5.82 13.11 -10.12
N ILE A 149 -6.05 12.61 -8.91
CA ILE A 149 -7.26 12.91 -8.12
C ILE A 149 -7.36 14.43 -7.89
N ASP A 150 -6.34 15.05 -7.31
CA ASP A 150 -6.38 16.46 -6.94
C ASP A 150 -6.54 17.41 -8.14
N HIS A 151 -6.03 17.03 -9.32
CA HIS A 151 -6.03 17.91 -10.49
C HIS A 151 -7.20 17.69 -11.46
N THR A 152 -7.81 16.50 -11.48
CA THR A 152 -8.82 16.16 -12.50
C THR A 152 -10.19 15.89 -11.90
N GLN A 153 -10.26 15.34 -10.69
CA GLN A 153 -11.52 14.88 -10.11
C GLN A 153 -12.48 16.05 -9.86
N LEU A 154 -13.76 15.84 -10.18
CA LEU A 154 -14.80 16.84 -9.94
C LEU A 154 -14.95 17.08 -8.44
N VAL A 155 -14.89 18.34 -8.02
CA VAL A 155 -15.07 18.74 -6.62
C VAL A 155 -16.56 18.62 -6.24
N ASN A 156 -16.89 17.55 -5.52
CA ASN A 156 -18.22 17.21 -5.02
C ASN A 156 -18.09 16.31 -3.77
N ASP A 157 -19.20 15.85 -3.21
CA ASP A 157 -19.20 14.95 -2.04
C ASP A 157 -18.30 13.72 -2.22
N GLY A 158 -18.23 13.16 -3.44
CA GLY A 158 -17.35 12.02 -3.76
C GLY A 158 -15.87 12.36 -3.61
N PHE A 159 -15.46 13.56 -4.02
CA PHE A 159 -14.11 14.07 -3.78
C PHE A 159 -13.81 14.24 -2.29
N ASP A 160 -14.80 14.70 -1.51
CA ASP A 160 -14.66 14.81 -0.05
C ASP A 160 -14.50 13.43 0.60
N PHE A 161 -15.24 12.41 0.15
CA PHE A 161 -15.05 11.03 0.63
C PHE A 161 -13.66 10.47 0.30
N ILE A 162 -13.11 10.79 -0.87
CA ILE A 162 -11.73 10.42 -1.24
C ILE A 162 -10.75 11.08 -0.26
N ARG A 163 -10.85 12.39 -0.04
CA ARG A 163 -9.98 13.12 0.89
C ARG A 163 -10.09 12.59 2.31
N LEU A 164 -11.31 12.35 2.78
CA LEU A 164 -11.56 11.75 4.09
C LEU A 164 -10.86 10.39 4.22
N GLY A 165 -10.93 9.54 3.19
CA GLY A 165 -10.25 8.25 3.18
C GLY A 165 -8.73 8.37 3.31
N ILE A 166 -8.11 9.28 2.57
CA ILE A 166 -6.66 9.56 2.67
C ILE A 166 -6.29 9.98 4.10
N TYR A 167 -6.97 11.00 4.64
CA TYR A 167 -6.63 11.55 5.96
C TYR A 167 -6.93 10.57 7.09
N PHE A 168 -8.01 9.82 6.99
CA PHE A 168 -8.36 8.81 7.97
C PHE A 168 -7.32 7.69 8.01
N GLU A 169 -6.89 7.18 6.84
CA GLU A 169 -5.86 6.13 6.81
C GLU A 169 -4.53 6.63 7.40
N ARG A 170 -4.12 7.87 7.13
CA ARG A 170 -2.96 8.50 7.78
C ARG A 170 -3.10 8.52 9.29
N ALA A 171 -4.22 9.01 9.80
CA ALA A 171 -4.46 9.09 11.24
C ALA A 171 -4.38 7.71 11.90
N VAL A 172 -5.01 6.68 11.28
CA VAL A 172 -4.93 5.30 11.75
C VAL A 172 -3.50 4.78 11.72
N PHE A 173 -2.75 5.00 10.64
CA PHE A 173 -1.38 4.51 10.53
C PHE A 173 -0.45 5.13 11.59
N TYR A 174 -0.54 6.44 11.83
CA TYR A 174 0.28 7.10 12.86
C TYR A 174 -0.14 6.74 14.28
N SER A 175 -1.42 6.47 14.53
CA SER A 175 -1.89 6.06 15.87
C SER A 175 -1.33 4.71 16.33
N LYS A 176 -0.88 3.84 15.41
CA LYS A 176 -0.29 2.53 15.73
C LYS A 176 1.20 2.61 16.09
N ASN A 177 1.85 3.75 15.83
CA ASN A 177 3.29 3.93 15.98
C ASN A 177 3.67 4.73 17.24
N ASN A 178 2.69 5.12 18.06
CA ASN A 178 2.84 5.73 19.39
C ASN A 178 2.37 4.75 20.46
#